data_AF-A0A9P8THL8-F1
#
_entry.id   AF-A0A9P8THL8-F1
#
_cell.length_a   1.000
_cell.length_b   1.000
_cell.length_c   1.000
_cell.angle_alpha   90.00
_cell.angle_beta   90.00
_cell.angle_gamma   90.00
#
_symmetry.space_group_name_H-M   'P 1'
#
loop_
_entity.id
_entity.type
_entity.pdbx_description
1 polymer ?
#
loop_
_entity_poly.entity_id
_entity_poly.type
_entity_poly.pdbx_seq_one_letter_code
_entity_poly.pdbx_strand_id
1 'polypeptide(L)'
;MFSISSTTAIYLRSCFLLTIAYYLIKDSTTLTEQTLIVILHQALNLKHLSLTLEFDEFLPLISLLFISLSITDLVQLSFKNHSFFESVVPVRLSLFFIIAGLSYFLKSDGFLFGNDCIFVYCLLEIWFNFLIYNLLRQEKFERNKKFEAKLEDKLLEIQQAADEKEFNNELEQVIPELERTRDL
;
A
#
# COMPACT_ATOMS: atom_id res chain seq x y z
N MET A 1 8.10 -19.82 10.95
CA MET A 1 7.89 -19.66 9.48
C MET A 1 7.85 -18.16 9.24
N PHE A 2 8.68 -17.61 8.35
CA PHE A 2 8.66 -16.17 8.02
C PHE A 2 7.32 -15.87 7.33
N SER A 3 6.27 -15.63 8.10
CA SER A 3 5.01 -15.13 7.57
C SER A 3 5.27 -13.69 7.15
N ILE A 4 5.43 -13.47 5.84
CA ILE A 4 5.45 -12.13 5.28
C ILE A 4 4.12 -11.48 5.68
N SER A 5 4.16 -10.57 6.66
CA SER A 5 3.00 -9.82 7.11
C SER A 5 2.83 -8.57 6.24
N SER A 6 1.60 -8.06 6.15
CA SER A 6 1.29 -6.76 5.55
C SER A 6 2.21 -5.65 6.10
N THR A 7 2.53 -5.73 7.39
CA THR A 7 3.46 -4.85 8.10
C THR A 7 4.84 -4.80 7.43
N THR A 8 5.41 -5.96 7.09
CA THR A 8 6.73 -6.06 6.46
C THR A 8 6.72 -5.49 5.04
N ALA A 9 5.63 -5.71 4.29
CA ALA A 9 5.47 -5.16 2.96
C ALA A 9 5.35 -3.63 2.96
N ILE A 10 4.63 -3.07 3.95
CA ILE A 10 4.52 -1.61 4.13
C ILE A 10 5.91 -1.03 4.48
N TYR A 11 6.66 -1.66 5.40
CA TYR A 11 8.04 -1.24 5.69
C TYR A 11 8.95 -1.28 4.46
N LEU A 12 8.85 -2.34 3.64
CA LEU A 12 9.63 -2.48 2.41
C LEU A 12 9.32 -1.34 1.43
N ARG A 13 8.04 -1.02 1.24
CA ARG A 13 7.60 0.10 0.39
C ARG A 13 8.09 1.44 0.94
N SER A 14 7.99 1.69 2.25
CA SER A 14 8.52 2.91 2.87
C SER A 14 10.03 3.04 2.69
N CYS A 15 10.79 1.96 2.86
CA CYS A 15 12.24 1.95 2.62
C CYS A 15 12.58 2.26 1.16
N PHE A 16 11.80 1.71 0.22
CA PHE A 16 11.92 1.99 -1.21
C PHE A 16 11.70 3.49 -1.52
N LEU A 17 10.64 4.10 -0.96
CA LEU A 17 10.35 5.52 -1.13
C LEU A 17 11.46 6.41 -0.56
N LEU A 18 11.99 6.08 0.62
CA LEU A 18 13.12 6.80 1.22
C LEU A 18 14.40 6.66 0.39
N THR A 19 14.61 5.50 -0.23
CA THR A 19 15.77 5.26 -1.10
C THR A 19 15.68 6.12 -2.35
N ILE A 20 14.51 6.19 -2.99
CA ILE A 20 14.27 7.09 -4.14
C ILE A 20 14.51 8.54 -3.73
N ALA A 21 13.93 8.96 -2.60
CA ALA A 21 14.11 10.31 -2.07
C ALA A 21 15.59 10.67 -1.84
N TYR A 22 16.37 9.72 -1.30
CA TYR A 22 17.81 9.88 -1.08
C TYR A 22 18.56 10.09 -2.40
N TYR A 23 18.29 9.26 -3.41
CA TYR A 23 18.93 9.40 -4.73
C TYR A 23 18.51 10.69 -5.44
N LEU A 24 17.25 11.11 -5.34
CA LEU A 24 16.78 12.40 -5.87
C LEU A 24 17.53 13.61 -5.30
N ILE A 25 17.97 13.55 -4.04
CA ILE A 25 18.73 14.64 -3.40
C ILE A 25 20.22 14.56 -3.74
N LYS A 26 20.78 13.34 -3.75
CA LYS A 26 22.23 13.16 -3.87
C LYS A 26 22.71 13.18 -5.31
N ASP A 27 22.07 12.39 -6.17
CA ASP A 27 22.42 12.26 -7.57
C ASP A 27 21.26 11.57 -8.33
N SER A 28 20.54 12.36 -9.10
CA SER A 28 19.39 11.96 -9.88
C SER A 28 19.75 11.22 -11.17
N THR A 29 20.98 11.39 -11.66
CA THR A 29 21.47 10.71 -12.85
C THR A 29 21.59 9.20 -12.60
N THR A 30 22.09 8.84 -11.41
CA THR A 30 22.17 7.44 -10.95
C THR A 30 20.81 6.74 -10.93
N LEU A 31 19.71 7.47 -10.71
CA LEU A 31 18.36 6.90 -10.74
C LEU A 31 17.93 6.58 -12.18
N THR A 32 18.17 7.50 -13.11
CA THR A 32 17.74 7.41 -14.52
C THR A 32 18.52 6.34 -15.30
N GLU A 33 19.78 6.11 -14.92
CA GLU A 33 20.66 5.10 -15.53
C GLU A 33 20.46 3.68 -14.99
N GLN A 34 19.51 3.46 -14.06
CA GLN A 34 19.23 2.12 -13.57
C GLN A 34 18.81 1.19 -14.70
N THR A 35 19.40 -0.01 -14.73
CA THR A 35 19.13 -1.05 -15.73
C THR A 35 17.64 -1.34 -15.90
N LEU A 36 16.86 -1.31 -14.82
CA LEU A 36 15.41 -1.52 -14.87
C LEU A 36 14.71 -0.41 -15.66
N ILE A 37 15.07 0.85 -15.44
CA ILE A 37 14.52 2.01 -16.16
C ILE A 37 14.91 1.91 -17.64
N VAL A 38 16.19 1.67 -17.93
CA VAL A 38 16.72 1.61 -19.30
C VAL A 38 16.04 0.50 -20.12
N ILE A 39 15.96 -0.72 -19.58
CA ILE A 39 15.33 -1.85 -20.26
C ILE A 39 13.84 -1.58 -20.46
N LEU A 40 13.13 -1.07 -19.44
CA LEU A 40 11.70 -0.84 -19.53
C LEU A 40 11.35 0.31 -20.49
N HIS A 41 12.15 1.37 -20.48
CA HIS A 41 12.09 2.46 -21.44
C HIS A 41 12.24 1.95 -22.89
N GLN A 42 13.28 1.15 -23.15
CA GLN A 42 13.52 0.56 -24.48
C GLN A 42 12.39 -0.38 -24.91
N ALA A 43 11.91 -1.22 -23.99
CA ALA A 43 10.84 -2.18 -24.28
C ALA A 43 9.50 -1.50 -24.58
N LEU A 44 9.20 -0.37 -23.93
CA LEU A 44 7.94 0.36 -24.10
C LEU A 44 8.02 1.50 -25.11
N ASN A 45 9.22 1.75 -25.66
CA ASN A 45 9.51 2.85 -26.59
C ASN A 45 8.95 4.18 -26.05
N LEU A 46 9.29 4.47 -24.79
CA LEU A 46 8.95 5.73 -24.12
C LEU A 46 10.01 6.79 -24.45
N LYS A 47 9.78 8.05 -24.09
CA LYS A 47 10.81 9.10 -24.23
C LYS A 47 11.78 8.99 -23.05
N HIS A 48 13.08 9.04 -23.31
CA HIS A 48 14.09 8.99 -22.25
C HIS A 48 14.16 10.36 -21.58
N LEU A 49 14.08 10.39 -20.25
CA LEU A 49 14.23 11.63 -19.52
C LEU A 49 15.70 12.07 -19.50
N SER A 50 16.07 13.01 -20.36
CA SER A 50 17.30 13.78 -20.18
C SER A 50 17.04 14.88 -19.16
N LEU A 51 17.51 14.70 -17.93
CA LEU A 51 17.45 15.72 -16.88
C LEU A 51 18.19 16.97 -17.37
N THR A 52 17.41 17.95 -17.84
CA THR A 52 17.94 19.24 -18.27
C THR A 52 18.10 20.10 -17.00
N LEU A 53 19.05 21.04 -16.99
CA LEU A 53 19.39 21.89 -15.83
C LEU A 53 18.17 22.54 -15.12
N GLU A 54 17.06 22.77 -15.82
CA GLU A 54 15.83 23.33 -15.26
C GLU A 54 15.04 22.37 -14.34
N PHE A 55 15.21 21.05 -14.48
CA PHE A 55 14.51 20.08 -13.63
C PHE A 55 15.17 19.93 -12.26
N ASP A 56 16.48 20.18 -12.18
CA ASP A 56 17.29 19.94 -10.98
C ASP A 56 16.83 20.81 -9.80
N GLU A 57 16.23 21.98 -10.07
CA GLU A 57 15.68 22.87 -9.04
C GLU A 57 14.43 22.31 -8.34
N PHE A 58 13.61 21.51 -9.03
CA PHE A 58 12.36 20.94 -8.48
C PHE A 58 12.54 19.55 -7.85
N LEU A 59 13.64 18.87 -8.15
CA LEU A 59 13.94 17.52 -7.64
C LEU A 59 13.94 17.43 -6.11
N PRO A 60 14.54 18.36 -5.36
CA PRO A 60 14.51 18.35 -3.89
C PRO A 60 13.08 18.48 -3.33
N LEU A 61 12.22 19.26 -3.98
CA LEU A 61 10.82 19.42 -3.59
C LEU A 61 10.06 18.10 -3.77
N ILE A 62 10.28 17.42 -4.89
CA ILE A 62 9.69 16.11 -5.17
C ILE A 62 10.19 15.06 -4.16
N SER A 63 11.48 15.09 -3.80
CA SER A 63 12.03 14.22 -2.77
C SER A 63 11.36 14.41 -1.41
N LEU A 64 11.10 15.67 -1.02
CA LEU A 64 10.38 15.99 0.21
C LEU A 64 8.97 15.37 0.23
N LEU A 65 8.27 15.35 -0.91
CA LEU A 65 6.96 14.69 -1.03
C LEU A 65 7.07 13.18 -0.79
N PHE A 66 8.08 12.51 -1.35
CA PHE A 66 8.30 11.07 -1.10
C PHE A 66 8.64 10.77 0.36
N ILE A 67 9.45 11.62 1.00
CA ILE A 67 9.75 11.51 2.43
C ILE A 67 8.47 11.67 3.25
N SER A 68 7.66 12.69 2.96
CA SER A 68 6.39 12.94 3.65
C SER A 68 5.43 11.75 3.52
N LEU A 69 5.34 11.15 2.33
CA LEU A 69 4.52 9.98 2.07
C LEU A 69 5.00 8.77 2.89
N SER A 70 6.32 8.52 2.90
CA SER A 70 6.91 7.44 3.68
C SER A 70 6.71 7.63 5.18
N ILE A 71 6.88 8.84 5.70
CA ILE A 71 6.67 9.13 7.13
C ILE A 71 5.21 8.90 7.51
N THR A 72 4.26 9.34 6.67
CA THR A 72 2.83 9.13 6.94
C THR A 72 2.52 7.63 7.04
N ASP A 73 3.06 6.81 6.14
CA ASP A 73 2.86 5.36 6.18
C ASP A 73 3.51 4.72 7.43
N LEU A 74 4.70 5.16 7.83
CA LEU A 74 5.36 4.70 9.06
C LEU A 74 4.61 5.10 10.34
N VAL A 75 4.00 6.30 10.36
CA VAL A 75 3.19 6.77 11.48
C VAL A 75 1.92 5.93 11.60
N GLN A 76 1.20 5.70 10.50
CA GLN A 76 -0.01 4.88 10.51
C GLN A 76 0.27 3.43 10.91
N LEU A 77 1.44 2.91 10.54
CA LEU A 77 1.90 1.59 10.95
C LEU A 77 2.18 1.52 12.46
N SER A 78 2.74 2.59 13.04
CA SER A 78 2.97 2.69 14.49
C SER A 78 1.67 2.66 15.29
N PHE A 79 0.58 3.20 14.73
CA PHE A 79 -0.77 3.12 15.33
C PHE A 79 -1.48 1.78 15.05
N LYS A 80 -0.88 0.85 14.31
CA LYS A 80 -1.48 -0.44 13.91
C LYS A 80 -2.88 -0.31 13.30
N ASN A 81 -3.13 0.79 12.59
CA ASN A 81 -4.44 1.07 12.02
C ASN A 81 -4.67 0.28 10.73
N HIS A 82 -5.08 -0.99 10.85
CA HIS A 82 -5.34 -1.86 9.71
C HIS A 82 -6.47 -1.35 8.80
N SER A 83 -7.50 -0.73 9.37
CA SER A 83 -8.65 -0.19 8.63
C SER A 83 -8.25 0.94 7.66
N PHE A 84 -7.30 1.79 8.07
CA PHE A 84 -6.73 2.81 7.20
C PHE A 84 -6.08 2.21 5.96
N PHE A 85 -5.21 1.21 6.13
CA PHE A 85 -4.52 0.59 5.00
C PHE A 85 -5.48 -0.18 4.09
N GLU A 86 -6.50 -0.85 4.64
CA GLU A 86 -7.51 -1.54 3.84
C GLU A 86 -8.27 -0.60 2.89
N SER A 87 -8.51 0.64 3.31
CA SER A 87 -9.23 1.62 2.50
C SER A 87 -8.31 2.38 1.54
N VAL A 88 -7.10 2.75 2.00
CA VAL A 88 -6.21 3.64 1.25
C VAL A 88 -5.43 2.91 0.15
N VAL A 89 -4.99 1.66 0.40
CA VAL A 89 -4.20 0.89 -0.57
C VAL A 89 -4.91 0.69 -1.92
N PRO A 90 -6.19 0.25 -1.99
CA PRO A 90 -6.88 0.08 -3.28
C PRO A 90 -7.13 1.41 -4.00
N VAL A 91 -7.33 2.50 -3.25
CA VAL A 91 -7.45 3.85 -3.83
C VAL A 91 -6.13 4.28 -4.46
N ARG A 92 -5.00 4.11 -3.75
CA ARG A 92 -3.65 4.39 -4.27
C ARG A 92 -3.34 3.56 -5.50
N LEU A 93 -3.65 2.26 -5.47
CA LEU A 93 -3.48 1.35 -6.61
C LEU A 93 -4.23 1.87 -7.85
N SER A 94 -5.50 2.27 -7.68
CA SER A 94 -6.32 2.79 -8.76
C SER A 94 -5.77 4.10 -9.34
N LEU A 95 -5.31 5.01 -8.46
CA LEU A 95 -4.69 6.28 -8.88
C LEU A 95 -3.41 6.04 -9.69
N PHE A 96 -2.50 5.19 -9.21
CA PHE A 96 -1.27 4.90 -9.94
C PHE A 96 -1.51 4.14 -11.25
N PHE A 97 -2.55 3.31 -11.32
CA PHE A 97 -2.96 2.66 -12.57
C PHE A 97 -3.45 3.68 -13.60
N ILE A 98 -4.24 4.67 -13.18
CA ILE A 98 -4.68 5.77 -14.05
C ILE A 98 -3.48 6.60 -14.51
N ILE A 99 -2.56 6.96 -13.60
CA ILE A 99 -1.38 7.76 -13.95
C ILE A 99 -0.46 6.99 -14.91
N ALA A 100 -0.23 5.69 -14.68
CA ALA A 100 0.55 4.84 -15.58
C ALA A 100 -0.10 4.75 -16.98
N GLY A 101 -1.43 4.58 -17.02
CA GLY A 101 -2.19 4.59 -18.27
C GLY A 101 -2.07 5.92 -19.01
N LEU A 102 -2.26 7.03 -18.29
CA LEU A 102 -2.11 8.38 -18.85
C LEU A 102 -0.68 8.62 -19.37
N SER A 103 0.35 8.20 -18.63
CA SER A 103 1.74 8.31 -19.04
C SER A 103 2.02 7.53 -20.33
N TYR A 104 1.38 6.35 -20.50
CA TYR A 104 1.52 5.55 -21.72
C TYR A 104 0.75 6.12 -22.92
N PHE A 105 -0.48 6.63 -22.73
CA PHE A 105 -1.30 7.15 -23.82
C PHE A 105 -0.91 8.56 -24.24
N LEU A 106 -0.56 9.43 -23.29
CA LEU A 106 -0.06 10.77 -23.55
C LEU A 106 1.45 10.73 -23.83
N LYS A 107 1.88 9.96 -24.84
CA LYS A 107 3.23 10.04 -25.43
C LYS A 107 3.58 11.44 -25.98
N SER A 108 2.61 12.36 -25.98
CA SER A 108 2.76 13.75 -26.38
C SER A 108 3.71 14.49 -25.43
N ASP A 109 4.35 15.54 -25.94
CA ASP A 109 5.40 16.38 -25.32
C ASP A 109 5.05 17.09 -23.99
N GLY A 110 4.06 16.61 -23.25
CA GLY A 110 3.73 17.02 -21.90
C GLY A 110 4.84 16.66 -20.91
N PHE A 111 5.71 17.64 -20.70
CA PHE A 111 6.88 17.75 -19.82
C PHE A 111 6.81 17.05 -18.44
N LEU A 112 5.61 16.83 -17.89
CA LEU A 112 5.40 16.30 -16.53
C LEU A 112 4.94 14.84 -16.45
N PHE A 113 4.38 14.25 -17.50
CA PHE A 113 3.72 12.92 -17.41
C PHE A 113 4.23 11.91 -18.46
N GLY A 114 4.95 12.35 -19.50
CA GLY A 114 5.47 11.50 -20.57
C GLY A 114 6.89 10.97 -20.35
N ASN A 115 7.31 10.75 -19.10
CA ASN A 115 8.69 10.37 -18.76
C ASN A 115 8.77 8.89 -18.37
N ASP A 116 9.81 8.20 -18.86
CA ASP A 116 10.14 6.82 -18.52
C ASP A 116 10.29 6.59 -17.01
N CYS A 117 10.97 7.48 -16.29
CA CYS A 117 11.12 7.39 -14.83
C CYS A 117 9.78 7.39 -14.08
N ILE A 118 8.82 8.22 -14.52
CA ILE A 118 7.50 8.32 -13.89
C ILE A 118 6.68 7.06 -14.17
N PHE A 119 6.75 6.56 -15.40
CA PHE A 119 6.09 5.31 -15.76
C PHE A 119 6.64 4.13 -14.94
N VAL A 120 7.96 3.99 -14.86
CA VAL A 120 8.61 2.93 -14.06
C VAL A 120 8.22 3.05 -12.60
N TYR A 121 8.26 4.26 -12.04
CA TYR A 121 7.84 4.51 -10.67
C TYR A 121 6.38 4.09 -10.43
N CYS A 122 5.46 4.46 -11.32
CA CYS A 122 4.06 4.05 -11.22
C CYS A 122 3.90 2.53 -11.31
N LEU A 123 4.66 1.85 -12.17
CA LEU A 123 4.66 0.39 -12.26
C LEU A 123 5.12 -0.26 -10.94
N LEU A 124 6.20 0.25 -10.35
CA LEU A 124 6.71 -0.23 -9.06
C LEU A 124 5.71 0.03 -7.92
N GLU A 125 5.08 1.22 -7.89
CA GLU A 125 4.02 1.51 -6.93
C GLU A 125 2.81 0.58 -7.12
N ILE A 126 2.38 0.29 -8.35
CA ILE A 126 1.31 -0.68 -8.61
C ILE A 126 1.69 -2.05 -8.05
N TRP A 127 2.92 -2.50 -8.29
CA TRP A 127 3.42 -3.78 -7.79
C TRP A 127 3.43 -3.85 -6.26
N PHE A 128 3.97 -2.83 -5.58
CA PHE A 128 3.98 -2.77 -4.12
C PHE A 128 2.56 -2.69 -3.53
N ASN A 129 1.70 -1.82 -4.05
CA ASN A 129 0.33 -1.67 -3.56
C ASN A 129 -0.49 -2.95 -3.79
N PHE A 130 -0.27 -3.66 -4.90
CA PHE A 130 -0.88 -4.96 -5.15
C PHE A 130 -0.41 -6.03 -4.16
N LEU A 131 0.89 -6.08 -3.85
CA LEU A 131 1.45 -6.98 -2.85
C LEU A 131 0.86 -6.70 -1.46
N ILE A 132 0.84 -5.43 -1.03
CA ILE A 132 0.26 -5.01 0.25
C ILE A 132 -1.23 -5.36 0.32
N TYR A 133 -1.98 -5.10 -0.75
CA TYR A 133 -3.40 -5.42 -0.81
C TYR A 133 -3.67 -6.92 -0.60
N ASN A 134 -2.91 -7.79 -1.27
CA ASN A 134 -3.09 -9.24 -1.14
C ASN A 134 -2.78 -9.71 0.29
N LEU A 135 -1.71 -9.18 0.91
CA LEU A 135 -1.37 -9.52 2.30
C LEU A 135 -2.42 -9.04 3.28
N LEU A 136 -2.91 -7.80 3.14
CA LEU A 136 -3.99 -7.27 3.98
C LEU A 136 -5.26 -8.11 3.85
N ARG A 137 -5.62 -8.50 2.62
CA ARG A 137 -6.78 -9.34 2.36
C ARG A 137 -6.64 -10.73 3.00
N GLN A 138 -5.45 -11.32 2.93
CA GLN A 138 -5.18 -12.61 3.57
C GLN A 138 -5.29 -12.48 5.09
N GLU A 139 -4.65 -11.48 5.70
CA GLU A 139 -4.71 -11.23 7.14
C GLU A 139 -6.16 -10.98 7.60
N LYS A 140 -6.95 -10.23 6.82
CA LYS A 140 -8.37 -10.01 7.09
C LYS A 140 -9.16 -11.31 7.07
N PHE A 141 -8.92 -12.17 6.09
CA PHE A 141 -9.58 -13.47 6.01
C PHE A 141 -9.22 -14.35 7.22
N GLU A 142 -7.95 -14.37 7.63
CA GLU A 142 -7.50 -15.11 8.81
C GLU A 142 -8.10 -14.55 10.12
N ARG A 143 -8.22 -13.22 10.25
CA ARG A 143 -8.90 -12.58 11.39
C ARG A 143 -10.38 -12.96 11.44
N ASN A 144 -11.08 -12.89 10.31
CA ASN A 144 -12.50 -13.24 10.24
C ASN A 144 -12.74 -14.71 10.57
N LYS A 145 -11.90 -15.63 10.07
CA LYS A 145 -12.02 -17.06 10.41
C LYS A 145 -11.82 -17.33 11.90
N LYS A 146 -10.85 -16.66 12.54
CA LYS A 146 -10.64 -16.77 14.00
C LYS A 146 -11.80 -16.19 14.79
N PHE A 147 -12.45 -15.15 14.26
CA PHE A 147 -13.62 -14.54 14.85
C PHE A 147 -14.83 -15.48 14.78
N GLU A 148 -15.10 -16.08 13.62
CA GLU A 148 -16.16 -17.06 13.44
C GLU A 148 -15.98 -18.27 14.36
N ALA A 149 -14.76 -18.82 14.46
CA ALA A 149 -14.48 -19.93 15.37
C ALA A 149 -14.74 -19.57 16.85
N LYS A 150 -14.32 -18.37 17.30
CA LYS A 150 -14.61 -17.91 18.66
C LYS A 150 -16.10 -17.68 18.91
N LEU A 151 -16.84 -17.25 17.89
CA LEU A 151 -18.27 -17.06 17.96
C LEU A 151 -18.98 -18.42 18.08
N GLU A 152 -18.61 -19.40 17.27
CA GLU A 152 -19.13 -20.77 17.35
C GLU A 152 -18.87 -21.40 18.72
N ASP A 153 -17.63 -21.30 19.25
CA ASP A 153 -17.28 -21.82 20.57
C ASP A 153 -18.16 -21.20 21.67
N LYS A 154 -18.32 -19.86 21.67
CA LYS A 154 -19.19 -19.16 22.63
C LYS A 154 -20.66 -19.56 22.49
N LEU A 155 -21.16 -19.75 21.27
CA LEU A 155 -22.55 -20.16 21.04
C LEU A 155 -22.83 -21.56 21.59
N LEU A 156 -21.87 -22.48 21.47
CA LEU A 156 -21.96 -23.82 22.05
C LEU A 156 -21.95 -23.79 23.57
N GLU A 157 -21.12 -22.94 24.19
CA GLU A 157 -21.11 -22.76 25.65
C GLU A 157 -22.46 -22.24 26.18
N ILE A 158 -23.05 -21.23 25.53
CA ILE A 158 -24.34 -20.66 25.94
C ILE A 158 -25.48 -21.70 25.71
N GLN A 159 -25.46 -22.45 24.60
CA GLN A 159 -26.43 -23.55 24.37
C GLN A 159 -26.36 -24.65 25.43
N GLN A 160 -25.17 -24.93 25.98
CA GLN A 160 -25.00 -25.94 27.03
C GLN A 160 -25.36 -25.42 28.43
N ALA A 161 -25.36 -24.09 28.64
CA ALA A 161 -25.55 -23.46 29.93
C ALA A 161 -26.98 -22.94 30.19
N ALA A 162 -27.79 -22.65 29.16
CA ALA A 162 -29.02 -21.85 29.32
C ALA A 162 -30.30 -22.44 28.71
N ASP A 163 -31.43 -22.21 29.38
CA ASP A 163 -32.80 -22.32 28.82
C ASP A 163 -32.99 -21.26 27.69
N GLU A 164 -33.79 -21.58 26.68
CA GLU A 164 -33.93 -20.86 25.38
C GLU A 164 -34.16 -19.32 25.47
N LYS A 165 -34.64 -18.82 26.62
CA LYS A 165 -34.86 -17.37 26.87
C LYS A 165 -33.65 -16.61 27.40
N GLU A 166 -32.78 -17.26 28.16
CA GLU A 166 -31.56 -16.64 28.71
C GLU A 166 -30.47 -16.56 27.62
N PHE A 167 -30.46 -17.55 26.72
CA PHE A 167 -29.64 -17.57 25.49
C PHE A 167 -29.78 -16.31 24.62
N ASN A 168 -31.01 -15.86 24.34
CA ASN A 168 -31.25 -14.69 23.49
C ASN A 168 -30.76 -13.37 24.12
N ASN A 169 -30.86 -13.23 25.45
CA ASN A 169 -30.38 -12.04 26.16
C ASN A 169 -28.85 -11.98 26.21
N GLU A 170 -28.17 -13.12 26.41
CA GLU A 170 -26.71 -13.18 26.41
C GLU A 170 -26.13 -12.99 25.00
N LEU A 171 -26.78 -13.53 23.96
CA LEU A 171 -26.43 -13.27 22.56
C LEU A 171 -26.41 -11.78 22.21
N GLU A 172 -27.43 -11.05 22.67
CA GLU A 172 -27.56 -9.61 22.43
C GLU A 172 -26.45 -8.78 23.11
N GLN A 173 -25.85 -9.31 24.18
CA GLN A 173 -24.70 -8.70 24.87
C GLN A 173 -23.34 -9.12 24.29
N VAL A 174 -23.22 -10.36 23.81
CA VAL A 174 -21.97 -10.93 23.29
C VAL A 174 -21.65 -10.40 21.88
N ILE A 175 -22.65 -10.17 21.02
CA ILE A 175 -22.45 -9.59 19.68
C ILE A 175 -21.72 -8.23 19.75
N PRO A 176 -22.17 -7.23 20.53
CA PRO A 176 -21.49 -5.93 20.59
C PRO A 176 -20.12 -6.01 21.27
N GLU A 177 -19.92 -6.91 22.25
CA GLU A 177 -18.61 -7.09 22.90
C GLU A 177 -17.58 -7.72 21.95
N LEU A 178 -18.04 -8.65 21.09
CA LEU A 178 -17.24 -9.26 20.03
C LEU A 178 -16.97 -8.29 18.87
N GLU A 179 -17.95 -7.49 18.44
CA GLU A 179 -17.70 -6.44 17.45
C GLU A 179 -16.65 -5.44 17.94
N ARG A 180 -16.62 -5.13 19.25
CA ARG A 180 -15.61 -4.27 19.84
C ARG A 180 -14.19 -4.84 19.80
N THR A 181 -14.05 -6.17 19.75
CA THR A 181 -12.76 -6.85 19.59
C THR A 181 -12.36 -7.07 18.12
N ARG A 182 -13.27 -6.81 17.16
CA ARG A 182 -12.97 -6.80 15.72
C ARG A 182 -12.14 -5.58 15.31
N ASP A 183 -12.29 -4.48 16.03
CA ASP A 183 -11.70 -3.18 15.70
C ASP A 183 -10.35 -2.91 16.42
N LEU A 184 -9.89 -3.84 17.27
CA LEU A 184 -8.60 -3.81 18.00
C LEU A 184 -7.57 -4.74 17.34
#